data_AF-A0A416XJ79-F1
#
_entry.id   AF-A0A416XJ79-F1
#
_cell.length_a   1.000
_cell.length_b   1.000
_cell.length_c   1.000
_cell.angle_alpha   90.00
_cell.angle_beta   90.00
_cell.angle_gamma   90.00
#
_symmetry.space_group_name_H-M   'P 1'
#
loop_
_entity.id
_entity.type
_entity.pdbx_description
1 polymer ?
#
loop_
_entity_poly.entity_id
_entity_poly.type
_entity_poly.pdbx_seq_one_letter_code
_entity_poly.pdbx_strand_id
1 'polypeptide(L)' 'MATMKFKTNAKCGGCVSAIGAKLNNVVKDNEWSIDLKSPDKVLEVTADVPADAVVAAVTAAGFKAEQL' A
#
# COMPACT_ATOMS: atom_id res chain seq x y z
N MET A 1 16.50 -5.45 -0.45
CA MET A 1 15.14 -4.90 -0.43
C MET A 1 14.35 -5.58 -1.52
N ALA A 2 13.21 -6.17 -1.16
CA ALA A 2 12.27 -6.69 -2.15
C ALA A 2 11.32 -5.57 -2.55
N THR A 3 10.97 -5.51 -3.84
CA THR A 3 9.89 -4.64 -4.33
C THR A 3 8.67 -5.51 -4.56
N MET A 4 7.58 -5.18 -3.88
CA MET A 4 6.29 -5.85 -3.99
C MET A 4 5.26 -4.87 -4.55
N LYS A 5 4.33 -5.38 -5.33
CA LYS A 5 3.23 -4.60 -5.90
C LYS A 5 1.91 -5.18 -5.43
N PHE A 6 0.97 -4.30 -5.13
CA PHE A 6 -0.36 -4.67 -4.68
C PHE A 6 -1.39 -3.87 -5.46
N LYS A 7 -2.40 -4.56 -5.98
CA LYS A 7 -3.63 -3.93 -6.46
C LYS A 7 -4.40 -3.42 -5.26
N THR A 8 -4.87 -2.17 -5.31
CA THR A 8 -5.69 -1.60 -4.24
C THR A 8 -7.03 -1.06 -4.74
N ASN A 9 -7.94 -0.74 -3.83
CA ASN A 9 -9.19 -0.06 -4.15
C ASN A 9 -9.18 1.44 -3.80
N ALA A 10 -8.00 2.04 -3.60
CA ALA A 10 -7.86 3.47 -3.31
C ALA A 10 -8.32 4.33 -4.50
N LYS A 11 -9.18 5.33 -4.27
CA LYS A 11 -9.78 6.14 -5.36
C LYS A 11 -9.43 7.62 -5.34
N CYS A 12 -8.89 8.14 -4.24
CA CYS A 12 -8.54 9.55 -4.11
C CYS A 12 -7.30 9.73 -3.22
N GLY A 13 -6.71 10.93 -3.23
CA GLY A 13 -5.57 11.27 -2.37
C GLY A 13 -5.87 11.12 -0.87
N GLY A 14 -7.13 11.30 -0.47
CA GLY A 14 -7.57 11.01 0.91
C GLY A 14 -7.46 9.53 1.27
N CYS A 15 -7.76 8.62 0.34
CA CYS A 15 -7.56 7.18 0.54
C CYS A 15 -6.08 6.84 0.71
N VAL A 16 -5.21 7.47 -0.09
CA VAL A 16 -3.76 7.28 0.01
C VAL A 16 -3.24 7.73 1.37
N SER A 17 -3.71 8.87 1.87
CA SER A 17 -3.34 9.38 3.19
C SER A 17 -3.78 8.42 4.32
N ALA A 18 -4.99 7.86 4.22
CA ALA A 18 -5.51 6.90 5.20
C ALA A 18 -4.72 5.57 5.19
N ILE A 19 -4.40 5.05 4.00
CA ILE A 19 -3.54 3.87 3.84
C ILE A 19 -2.14 4.16 4.42
N GLY A 20 -1.56 5.30 4.04
CA GLY A 20 -0.24 5.72 4.52
C GLY A 20 -0.16 5.84 6.03
N ALA A 21 -1.20 6.36 6.69
CA ALA A 21 -1.23 6.45 8.15
C ALA A 21 -1.13 5.07 8.86
N LYS A 22 -1.61 4.00 8.22
CA LYS A 22 -1.47 2.63 8.74
C LYS A 22 -0.18 1.97 8.27
N LEU A 23 0.16 2.11 6.99
CA LEU A 23 1.33 1.54 6.36
C LEU A 23 2.63 2.09 6.94
N ASN A 24 2.64 3.37 7.35
CA ASN A 24 3.79 4.03 7.99
C ASN A 24 4.20 3.43 9.36
N ASN A 25 3.39 2.53 9.94
CA ASN A 25 3.75 1.78 11.15
C ASN A 25 4.60 0.54 10.85
N VAL A 26 4.62 0.09 9.59
CA VAL A 26 5.32 -1.13 9.16
C VAL A 26 6.39 -0.85 8.11
N VAL A 27 6.22 0.18 7.29
CA VAL A 27 7.10 0.58 6.19
C VAL A 27 7.29 2.09 6.24
N LYS A 28 8.48 2.64 5.97
CA LYS A 28 8.68 4.10 6.00
C LYS A 28 7.97 4.78 4.83
N ASP A 29 7.65 6.08 4.96
CA ASP A 29 6.89 6.81 3.94
C ASP A 29 7.61 6.86 2.58
N ASN A 30 8.94 6.80 2.57
CA ASN A 30 9.78 6.79 1.38
C ASN A 30 9.97 5.39 0.77
N GLU A 31 9.45 4.35 1.41
CA GLU A 31 9.55 2.95 1.00
C GLU A 31 8.26 2.43 0.36
N TRP A 32 7.26 3.29 0.13
CA TRP A 32 6.05 2.91 -0.60
C TRP A 32 5.47 4.07 -1.41
N SER A 33 4.65 3.75 -2.42
CA SER A 33 3.90 4.74 -3.19
C SER A 33 2.64 4.13 -3.79
N ILE A 34 1.58 4.93 -3.96
CA ILE A 34 0.34 4.49 -4.61
C ILE A 34 0.15 5.24 -5.92
N ASP A 35 0.15 4.49 -7.02
CA ASP A 35 -0.21 4.98 -8.34
C ASP A 35 -1.73 4.98 -8.51
N LEU A 36 -2.35 6.14 -8.31
CA LEU A 36 -3.78 6.33 -8.56
C LEU A 36 -4.13 6.53 -10.05
N LYS A 37 -3.15 6.64 -10.96
CA LYS A 37 -3.39 6.82 -12.40
C LYS A 37 -3.69 5.48 -13.07
N SER A 38 -3.07 4.42 -12.58
CA SER A 38 -3.25 3.05 -13.02
C SER A 38 -4.68 2.56 -12.75
N PRO A 39 -5.28 1.74 -13.65
CA PRO A 39 -6.61 1.18 -13.44
C PRO A 39 -6.68 0.34 -12.16
N ASP A 40 -5.59 -0.37 -11.83
CA ASP A 40 -5.47 -1.25 -10.66
C ASP A 40 -5.03 -0.55 -9.37
N LYS A 41 -4.80 0.78 -9.41
CA LYS A 41 -4.43 1.58 -8.23
C LYS A 41 -3.30 0.94 -7.43
N VAL A 42 -2.14 0.86 -8.07
CA VAL A 42 -1.04 -0.01 -7.62
C VAL A 42 -0.30 0.62 -6.45
N LEU A 43 -0.25 -0.09 -5.32
CA LEU A 43 0.66 0.18 -4.22
C LEU A 43 1.98 -0.55 -4.48
N GLU A 44 3.06 0.20 -4.62
CA GLU A 44 4.42 -0.33 -4.67
C GLU A 44 5.06 -0.18 -3.29
N VAL A 45 5.71 -1.23 -2.80
CA VAL A 45 6.41 -1.26 -1.52
C VAL A 45 7.82 -1.80 -1.73
N THR A 46 8.83 -1.05 -1.33
CA THR A 46 10.24 -1.42 -1.36
C THR A 46 10.79 -1.44 0.05
N ALA A 47 10.58 -2.56 0.75
CA ALA A 47 11.01 -2.75 2.13
C ALA A 47 11.26 -4.24 2.42
N ASP A 48 11.95 -4.52 3.53
CA ASP A 48 12.19 -5.89 4.00
C ASP A 48 11.07 -6.30 4.98
N VAL A 49 9.84 -6.39 4.46
CA VAL A 49 8.64 -6.77 5.22
C VAL A 49 7.89 -7.88 4.50
N PRO A 50 7.17 -8.76 5.23
CA PRO A 50 6.32 -9.75 4.58
C PRO A 50 5.13 -9.08 3.89
N ALA A 51 4.75 -9.61 2.72
CA ALA A 51 3.61 -9.12 1.94
C ALA A 51 2.30 -9.10 2.78
N ASP A 52 2.12 -10.08 3.66
CA ASP A 52 0.96 -10.18 4.55
C ASP A 52 0.83 -8.98 5.50
N ALA A 53 1.97 -8.45 5.99
CA ALA A 53 1.96 -7.24 6.83
C ALA A 53 1.51 -6.00 6.05
N VAL A 54 1.87 -5.90 4.77
CA VAL A 54 1.40 -4.82 3.89
C VAL A 54 -0.11 -4.94 3.67
N VAL A 55 -0.60 -6.15 3.33
CA VAL A 55 -2.03 -6.40 3.12
C VAL A 55 -2.84 -6.12 4.39
N ALA A 56 -2.34 -6.53 5.56
CA ALA A 56 -2.96 -6.26 6.85
C ALA A 56 -3.02 -4.76 7.17
N ALA A 57 -1.96 -4.00 6.89
CA ALA A 57 -1.93 -2.55 7.10
C ALA A 57 -2.95 -1.82 6.21
N VAL A 58 -3.05 -2.18 4.93
CA VAL A 58 -4.04 -1.62 3.99
C VAL A 58 -5.46 -2.00 4.42
N THR A 59 -5.67 -3.24 4.85
CA THR A 59 -6.96 -3.73 5.37
C THR A 59 -7.37 -3.02 6.66
N ALA A 60 -6.44 -2.77 7.57
CA ALA A 60 -6.66 -2.00 8.78
C ALA A 60 -7.00 -0.52 8.51
N ALA A 61 -6.65 0.00 7.34
CA ALA A 61 -7.08 1.32 6.86
C ALA A 61 -8.48 1.30 6.23
N GLY A 62 -9.11 0.12 6.08
CA GLY A 62 -10.43 -0.05 5.46
C GLY A 62 -10.39 -0.27 3.94
N PHE A 63 -9.23 -0.64 3.39
CA PHE A 63 -9.01 -0.83 1.95
C PHE A 63 -8.64 -2.27 1.63
N LYS A 64 -8.78 -2.68 0.36
CA LYS A 64 -8.34 -4.00 -0.11
C LYS A 64 -6.96 -3.88 -0.74
N ALA A 65 -6.09 -4.85 -0.47
CA ALA A 65 -4.81 -5.03 -1.13
C ALA A 65 -4.65 -6.49 -1.56
N GLU A 66 -4.29 -6.71 -2.83
CA GLU A 66 -4.02 -8.04 -3.38
C GLU A 66 -2.65 -7.99 -4.08
N GLN A 67 -1.76 -8.92 -3.74
CA GLN A 67 -0.41 -8.94 -4.31
C GLN A 67 -0.46 -9.26 -5.82
N LEU A 68 0.36 -8.54 -6.59
CA LEU A 68 0.55 -8.68 -8.03
C LEU A 68 1.82 -9.45 -8.37
#